data_AF-A0A8J4U5W3-F1
#
_entry.id   AF-A0A8J4U5W3-F1
#
_cell.length_a   1.000
_cell.length_b   1.000
_cell.length_c   1.000
_cell.angle_alpha   90.00
_cell.angle_beta   90.00
_cell.angle_gamma   90.00
#
_symmetry.space_group_name_H-M   'P 1'
#
loop_
_entity.id
_entity.type
_entity.pdbx_description
1 polymer ?
#
loop_
_entity_poly.entity_id
_entity_poly.type
_entity_poly.pdbx_seq_one_letter_code
_entity_poly.pdbx_strand_id
1 'polypeptide(L)'
;MQKCSYLLGIPMNHIFPVKNYHEEMDTDSDTDALILKALDQIVNIACDALRKTALYLEFDTAWRTMAWGKKNELEQKLRNFKLRYPNVQFVRILIVGEVGAGKSSFINSVNNAFQKRITSGALVDGIGGTSFTKVYKTHYIAGEDGFPLPFALSDIMGLEANQSGAHEKDIVKALHGFLDEGYKFNPAFPVSPNDPGYRSNPGLHDQTFCLVNVVAADKISLMNNHVIEKLKKIREAATDLNIPQVVIMTRPDLACLLVKENLQKIYTSKKIKEK
;
A
#
# COMPACT_ATOMS: atom_id res chain seq x y z
N MET A 1 -3.45 12.43 10.25
CA MET A 1 -4.45 11.61 9.56
C MET A 1 -5.69 12.40 9.10
N GLN A 2 -6.15 13.43 9.83
CA GLN A 2 -7.31 14.26 9.46
C GLN A 2 -7.17 14.97 8.10
N LYS A 3 -6.04 15.64 7.86
CA LYS A 3 -5.82 16.33 6.59
C LYS A 3 -5.71 15.35 5.43
N CYS A 4 -5.03 14.22 5.62
CA CYS A 4 -5.01 13.14 4.63
C CYS A 4 -6.42 12.62 4.30
N SER A 5 -7.23 12.39 5.33
CA SER A 5 -8.63 11.97 5.21
C SER A 5 -9.45 12.97 4.39
N TYR A 6 -9.32 14.27 4.69
CA TYR A 6 -9.99 15.32 3.95
C TYR A 6 -9.56 15.40 2.48
N LEU A 7 -8.24 15.34 2.21
CA LEU A 7 -7.70 15.48 0.86
C LEU A 7 -8.09 14.32 -0.06
N LEU A 8 -8.02 13.10 0.47
CA LEU A 8 -8.28 11.88 -0.30
C LEU A 8 -9.70 11.35 -0.14
N GLY A 9 -10.51 11.92 0.76
CA GLY A 9 -11.85 11.42 1.10
C GLY A 9 -11.87 9.96 1.56
N ILE A 10 -10.79 9.51 2.22
CA ILE A 10 -10.69 8.19 2.83
C ILE A 10 -10.95 8.36 4.32
N PRO A 11 -11.83 7.57 4.95
CA PRO A 11 -12.14 7.71 6.37
C PRO A 11 -10.88 7.43 7.21
N MET A 12 -10.69 8.16 8.29
CA MET A 12 -9.46 8.07 9.07
C MET A 12 -9.18 6.67 9.63
N ASN A 13 -10.20 5.84 9.86
CA ASN A 13 -10.06 4.45 10.30
C ASN A 13 -9.40 3.56 9.23
N HIS A 14 -9.32 3.99 7.98
CA HIS A 14 -8.60 3.34 6.87
C HIS A 14 -7.24 3.99 6.59
N ILE A 15 -6.72 4.85 7.47
CA ILE A 15 -5.41 5.50 7.31
C ILE A 15 -4.42 4.95 8.32
N PHE A 16 -3.41 4.20 7.90
CA PHE A 16 -2.44 3.55 8.78
C PHE A 16 -1.07 4.23 8.70
N PRO A 17 -0.63 4.95 9.75
CA PRO A 17 0.72 5.50 9.77
C PRO A 17 1.74 4.40 10.03
N VAL A 18 2.79 4.34 9.20
CA VAL A 18 3.87 3.33 9.27
C VAL A 18 5.23 3.98 9.11
N LYS A 19 6.22 3.48 9.86
CA LYS A 19 7.64 3.79 9.62
C LYS A 19 8.21 2.69 8.74
N ASN A 20 8.80 3.06 7.60
CA ASN A 20 9.46 2.11 6.71
C ASN A 20 10.95 2.01 7.07
N TYR A 21 11.56 0.85 6.81
CA TYR A 21 13.00 0.70 6.82
C TYR A 21 13.61 1.44 5.63
N HIS A 22 14.54 2.34 5.90
CA HIS A 22 15.19 3.14 4.86
C HIS A 22 16.65 3.48 5.18
N GLU A 23 17.01 3.59 6.46
CA GLU A 23 18.38 3.87 6.91
C GLU A 23 18.94 2.75 7.81
N GLU A 24 18.05 1.91 8.34
CA GLU A 24 18.40 0.91 9.34
C GLU A 24 19.08 -0.32 8.72
N MET A 25 20.08 -0.86 9.45
CA MET A 25 20.79 -2.09 9.08
C MET A 25 20.12 -3.35 9.63
N ASP A 26 19.32 -3.22 10.69
CA ASP A 26 18.62 -4.30 11.37
C ASP A 26 17.11 -3.98 11.49
N THR A 27 16.29 -5.03 11.63
CA THR A 27 14.86 -4.87 11.90
C THR A 27 14.58 -4.56 13.36
N ASP A 28 13.55 -3.75 13.63
CA ASP A 28 13.09 -3.35 14.96
C ASP A 28 11.69 -3.90 15.25
N SER A 29 11.46 -4.36 16.49
CA SER A 29 10.21 -5.02 16.88
C SER A 29 8.99 -4.08 16.80
N ASP A 30 9.15 -2.81 17.18
CA ASP A 30 8.06 -1.85 17.18
C ASP A 30 7.67 -1.45 15.74
N THR A 31 8.69 -1.27 14.89
CA THR A 31 8.53 -0.99 13.45
C THR A 31 7.86 -2.15 12.74
N ASP A 32 8.31 -3.38 12.98
CA ASP A 32 7.68 -4.58 12.43
C ASP A 32 6.25 -4.76 12.91
N ALA A 33 5.97 -4.55 14.19
CA ALA A 33 4.61 -4.65 14.73
C ALA A 33 3.66 -3.65 14.03
N LEU A 34 4.13 -2.44 13.72
CA LEU A 34 3.37 -1.45 12.94
C LEU A 34 3.09 -1.92 11.52
N ILE A 35 4.13 -2.36 10.81
CA ILE A 35 4.02 -2.80 9.43
C ILE A 35 3.09 -4.01 9.33
N LEU A 36 3.30 -5.02 10.18
CA LEU A 36 2.49 -6.23 10.22
C LEU A 36 1.05 -5.93 10.62
N LYS A 37 0.81 -5.01 11.56
CA LYS A 37 -0.56 -4.63 11.92
C LYS A 37 -1.27 -3.94 10.76
N ALA A 38 -0.60 -3.03 10.05
CA ALA A 38 -1.18 -2.38 8.87
C ALA A 38 -1.48 -3.39 7.76
N LEU A 39 -0.55 -4.30 7.48
CA LEU A 39 -0.75 -5.37 6.49
C LEU A 39 -1.89 -6.31 6.87
N ASP A 40 -1.98 -6.74 8.13
CA ASP A 40 -3.11 -7.54 8.64
C ASP A 40 -4.44 -6.87 8.35
N GLN A 41 -4.57 -5.57 8.60
CA GLN A 41 -5.80 -4.83 8.29
C GLN A 41 -6.08 -4.79 6.78
N ILE A 42 -5.08 -4.50 5.95
CA ILE A 42 -5.23 -4.48 4.49
C ILE A 42 -5.66 -5.84 3.95
N VAL A 43 -5.02 -6.93 4.39
CA VAL A 43 -5.34 -8.29 3.95
C VAL A 43 -6.77 -8.66 4.35
N ASN A 44 -7.19 -8.36 5.59
CA ASN A 44 -8.56 -8.63 6.04
C ASN A 44 -9.59 -7.84 5.20
N ILE A 45 -9.36 -6.53 4.99
CA ILE A 45 -10.22 -5.67 4.15
C ILE A 45 -10.32 -6.22 2.71
N ALA A 46 -9.20 -6.62 2.11
CA ALA A 46 -9.17 -7.19 0.78
C ALA A 46 -9.92 -8.54 0.70
N CYS A 47 -9.85 -9.35 1.76
CA CYS A 47 -10.58 -10.61 1.85
C CYS A 47 -12.08 -10.43 2.06
N ASP A 48 -12.50 -9.36 2.75
CA ASP A 48 -13.92 -9.05 2.91
C ASP A 48 -14.56 -8.61 1.58
N ALA A 49 -13.79 -7.96 0.70
CA ALA A 49 -14.23 -7.68 -0.68
C ALA A 49 -14.53 -8.97 -1.46
N LEU A 50 -13.75 -10.03 -1.26
CA LEU A 50 -14.01 -11.36 -1.85
C LEU A 50 -15.31 -12.00 -1.36
N ARG A 51 -15.75 -11.68 -0.13
CA ARG A 51 -16.99 -12.22 0.47
C ARG A 51 -18.27 -11.64 -0.15
N LYS A 52 -18.18 -10.66 -1.07
CA LYS A 52 -19.34 -9.87 -1.55
C LYS A 52 -20.24 -9.40 -0.41
N THR A 53 -19.68 -9.23 0.79
CA THR A 53 -20.41 -8.75 1.95
C THR A 53 -20.01 -7.30 2.11
N ALA A 54 -20.93 -6.39 1.81
CA ALA A 54 -20.79 -4.98 2.17
C ALA A 54 -20.82 -4.88 3.69
N LEU A 55 -19.67 -5.09 4.34
CA LEU A 55 -19.53 -4.88 5.78
C LEU A 55 -18.96 -3.49 5.98
N TYR A 56 -19.86 -2.54 6.24
CA TYR A 56 -19.56 -1.32 6.96
C TYR A 56 -19.05 -1.73 8.35
N LEU A 57 -17.73 -1.77 8.52
CA LEU A 57 -17.10 -1.99 9.82
C LEU A 57 -16.84 -0.64 10.49
N GLU A 58 -17.84 -0.14 11.21
CA GLU A 58 -17.68 0.92 12.22
C GLU A 58 -17.60 0.28 13.61
N PHE A 59 -16.74 0.82 14.50
CA PHE A 59 -16.70 0.43 15.91
C PHE A 59 -16.41 1.61 16.85
N ASP A 60 -16.98 1.47 18.05
CA ASP A 60 -17.39 2.51 19.01
C ASP A 60 -16.46 2.64 20.25
N THR A 61 -15.23 2.13 20.21
CA THR A 61 -14.26 2.30 21.33
C THR A 61 -12.87 2.68 20.84
N ALA A 62 -12.08 3.29 21.74
CA ALA A 62 -10.77 3.97 21.53
C ALA A 62 -10.20 3.93 20.10
N TRP A 63 -10.03 5.13 19.49
CA TRP A 63 -9.78 5.35 18.05
C TRP A 63 -8.82 4.36 17.35
N ARG A 64 -7.76 3.85 18.00
CA ARG A 64 -7.09 2.55 17.72
C ARG A 64 -6.30 2.09 18.95
N THR A 65 -6.32 0.79 19.28
CA THR A 65 -5.39 0.18 20.25
C THR A 65 -4.31 -0.60 19.49
N MET A 66 -3.05 -0.27 19.72
CA MET A 66 -1.91 -1.04 19.18
C MET A 66 -1.32 -1.93 20.27
N ALA A 67 -1.25 -3.24 20.00
CA ALA A 67 -0.72 -4.22 20.92
C ALA A 67 0.81 -4.34 20.77
N TRP A 68 1.52 -3.32 21.24
CA TRP A 68 2.99 -3.29 21.25
C TRP A 68 3.57 -4.56 21.91
N GLY A 69 4.73 -5.01 21.43
CA GLY A 69 5.36 -6.25 21.89
C GLY A 69 4.74 -7.55 21.37
N LYS A 70 3.60 -7.49 20.64
CA LYS A 70 2.94 -8.68 20.06
C LYS A 70 3.29 -8.97 18.61
N LYS A 71 4.49 -8.57 18.17
CA LYS A 71 4.95 -8.79 16.78
C LYS A 71 4.82 -10.25 16.36
N ASN A 72 5.30 -11.18 17.19
CA ASN A 72 5.32 -12.61 16.86
C ASN A 72 3.90 -13.18 16.68
N GLU A 73 2.92 -12.74 17.48
CA GLU A 73 1.52 -13.15 17.34
C GLU A 73 0.94 -12.66 16.00
N LEU A 74 1.21 -11.40 15.62
CA LEU A 74 0.77 -10.83 14.34
C LEU A 74 1.43 -11.50 13.14
N GLU A 75 2.73 -11.75 13.22
CA GLU A 75 3.50 -12.45 12.19
C GLU A 75 2.93 -13.87 11.98
N GLN A 76 2.78 -14.64 13.05
CA GLN A 76 2.21 -16.00 12.98
C GLN A 76 0.79 -16.00 12.44
N LYS A 77 -0.05 -15.03 12.82
CA LYS A 77 -1.41 -14.88 12.26
C LYS A 77 -1.38 -14.70 10.75
N LEU A 78 -0.51 -13.84 10.24
CA LEU A 78 -0.37 -13.58 8.80
C LEU A 78 0.25 -14.76 8.05
N ARG A 79 1.19 -15.49 8.67
CA ARG A 79 1.77 -16.71 8.09
C ARG A 79 0.77 -17.85 7.97
N ASN A 80 -0.06 -18.01 9.01
CA ASN A 80 -1.11 -19.04 9.05
C ASN A 80 -2.38 -18.63 8.30
N PHE A 81 -2.39 -17.45 7.67
CA PHE A 81 -3.53 -16.97 6.91
C PHE A 81 -3.79 -17.89 5.71
N LYS A 82 -5.05 -18.34 5.58
CA LYS A 82 -5.50 -19.19 4.49
C LYS A 82 -6.66 -18.53 3.75
N LEU A 83 -6.50 -18.40 2.44
CA LEU A 83 -7.55 -17.97 1.54
C LEU A 83 -8.65 -19.04 1.49
N ARG A 84 -9.89 -18.68 1.80
CA ARG A 84 -11.05 -19.58 1.76
C ARG A 84 -11.82 -19.49 0.44
N TYR A 85 -11.09 -19.30 -0.67
CA TYR A 85 -11.65 -19.18 -2.02
C TYR A 85 -10.87 -20.04 -3.01
N PRO A 86 -11.39 -21.21 -3.43
CA PRO A 86 -10.62 -22.16 -4.23
C PRO A 86 -10.19 -21.61 -5.60
N ASN A 87 -10.89 -20.61 -6.13
CA ASN A 87 -10.61 -20.00 -7.44
C ASN A 87 -9.69 -18.77 -7.37
N VAL A 88 -9.20 -18.41 -6.17
CA VAL A 88 -8.32 -17.25 -5.96
C VAL A 88 -7.10 -17.72 -5.18
N GLN A 89 -5.95 -17.76 -5.84
CA GLN A 89 -4.69 -18.18 -5.23
C GLN A 89 -4.07 -17.08 -4.37
N PHE A 90 -4.21 -15.82 -4.80
CA PHE A 90 -3.61 -14.66 -4.15
C PHE A 90 -4.62 -13.52 -4.03
N VAL A 91 -4.66 -12.90 -2.86
CA VAL A 91 -5.29 -11.58 -2.69
C VAL A 91 -4.31 -10.51 -3.16
N ARG A 92 -4.53 -9.95 -4.34
CA ARG A 92 -3.71 -8.87 -4.92
C ARG A 92 -4.09 -7.51 -4.34
N ILE A 93 -3.09 -6.80 -3.85
CA ILE A 93 -3.22 -5.46 -3.28
C ILE A 93 -2.39 -4.51 -4.13
N LEU A 94 -3.03 -3.48 -4.71
CA LEU A 94 -2.36 -2.52 -5.57
C LEU A 94 -1.85 -1.33 -4.75
N ILE A 95 -0.56 -1.02 -4.86
CA ILE A 95 0.10 0.05 -4.12
C ILE A 95 0.27 1.28 -5.04
N VAL A 96 -0.47 2.36 -4.78
CA VAL A 96 -0.48 3.59 -5.58
C VAL A 96 0.01 4.77 -4.75
N GLY A 97 0.59 5.80 -5.36
CA GLY A 97 1.08 6.98 -4.63
C GLY A 97 2.09 7.78 -5.44
N GLU A 98 2.33 9.00 -4.99
CA GLU A 98 3.30 9.92 -5.61
C GLU A 98 4.71 9.32 -5.66
N VAL A 99 5.53 9.80 -6.60
CA VAL A 99 6.97 9.52 -6.58
C VAL A 99 7.58 9.95 -5.23
N GLY A 100 8.41 9.08 -4.66
CA GLY A 100 9.03 9.33 -3.36
C GLY A 100 8.10 9.20 -2.14
N ALA A 101 6.81 8.83 -2.32
CA ALA A 101 5.90 8.59 -1.19
C ALA A 101 6.25 7.33 -0.37
N GLY A 102 7.13 6.46 -0.88
CA GLY A 102 7.59 5.27 -0.17
C GLY A 102 6.82 3.99 -0.47
N LYS A 103 6.25 3.84 -1.68
CA LYS A 103 5.54 2.62 -2.14
C LYS A 103 6.42 1.38 -2.06
N SER A 104 7.52 1.37 -2.82
CA SER A 104 8.48 0.27 -2.86
C SER A 104 9.17 0.07 -1.51
N SER A 105 9.42 1.15 -0.76
CA SER A 105 9.94 1.09 0.62
C SER A 105 8.97 0.38 1.57
N PHE A 106 7.67 0.59 1.44
CA PHE A 106 6.67 -0.11 2.24
C PHE A 106 6.65 -1.60 1.89
N ILE A 107 6.68 -1.97 0.61
CA ILE A 107 6.76 -3.37 0.16
C ILE A 107 8.02 -4.06 0.69
N ASN A 108 9.18 -3.40 0.62
CA ASN A 108 10.41 -3.91 1.22
C ASN A 108 10.29 -4.04 2.73
N SER A 109 9.68 -3.07 3.40
CA SER A 109 9.52 -3.11 4.85
C SER A 109 8.63 -4.27 5.29
N VAL A 110 7.59 -4.57 4.52
CA VAL A 110 6.78 -5.77 4.69
C VAL A 110 7.66 -7.02 4.55
N ASN A 111 8.43 -7.14 3.46
CA ASN A 111 9.33 -8.28 3.27
C ASN A 111 10.35 -8.43 4.41
N ASN A 112 10.93 -7.33 4.88
CA ASN A 112 11.89 -7.34 5.99
C ASN A 112 11.25 -7.84 7.29
N ALA A 113 10.01 -7.43 7.57
CA ALA A 113 9.29 -7.88 8.75
C ALA A 113 9.07 -9.41 8.77
N PHE A 114 8.81 -10.03 7.60
CA PHE A 114 8.72 -11.49 7.47
C PHE A 114 10.09 -12.19 7.39
N GLN A 115 11.10 -11.58 6.80
CA GLN A 115 12.41 -12.21 6.62
C GLN A 115 13.35 -12.00 7.83
N LYS A 116 12.98 -11.11 8.76
CA LYS A 116 13.77 -10.74 9.95
C LYS A 116 15.18 -10.26 9.63
N ARG A 117 15.35 -9.70 8.42
CA ARG A 117 16.58 -9.11 7.90
C ARG A 117 16.23 -8.06 6.85
N ILE A 118 17.14 -7.13 6.61
CA ILE A 118 16.98 -6.15 5.54
C ILE A 118 17.14 -6.83 4.17
N THR A 119 16.18 -6.58 3.28
CA THR A 119 16.13 -7.11 1.91
C THR A 119 15.91 -5.98 0.91
N SER A 120 16.41 -6.14 -0.32
CA SER A 120 16.33 -5.16 -1.41
C SER A 120 15.49 -5.66 -2.60
N GLY A 121 14.37 -6.36 -2.33
CA GLY A 121 13.55 -7.02 -3.35
C GLY A 121 12.74 -6.07 -4.27
N ALA A 122 12.34 -4.90 -3.77
CA ALA A 122 11.77 -3.79 -4.51
C ALA A 122 12.82 -2.68 -4.64
N LEU A 123 13.03 -2.15 -5.85
CA LEU A 123 14.01 -1.08 -6.06
C LEU A 123 13.53 0.20 -5.35
N VAL A 124 14.38 0.75 -4.48
CA VAL A 124 14.11 1.98 -3.71
C VAL A 124 15.17 3.02 -4.04
N ASP A 125 14.75 4.28 -4.09
CA ASP A 125 15.61 5.41 -4.42
C ASP A 125 16.18 6.10 -3.18
N GLY A 126 17.44 6.55 -3.29
CA GLY A 126 18.07 7.45 -2.33
C GLY A 126 18.22 8.92 -2.79
N ILE A 127 18.17 9.25 -4.09
CA ILE A 127 18.69 10.54 -4.61
C ILE A 127 17.97 11.11 -5.88
N GLY A 128 17.03 10.44 -6.56
CA GLY A 128 16.46 10.90 -7.84
C GLY A 128 15.04 11.50 -7.82
N GLY A 129 14.85 12.64 -8.50
CA GLY A 129 13.56 13.34 -8.60
C GLY A 129 12.50 12.73 -9.55
N THR A 130 12.68 11.52 -10.10
CA THR A 130 11.76 10.88 -11.08
C THR A 130 11.39 9.45 -10.67
N SER A 131 10.29 8.88 -11.18
CA SER A 131 9.85 7.53 -10.79
C SER A 131 10.87 6.42 -11.14
N PHE A 132 11.33 5.70 -10.13
CA PHE A 132 12.27 4.57 -10.24
C PHE A 132 11.60 3.29 -10.70
N THR A 133 10.46 2.96 -10.10
CA THR A 133 9.59 1.90 -10.60
C THR A 133 9.03 2.35 -11.94
N LYS A 134 9.43 1.67 -13.01
CA LYS A 134 8.97 1.92 -14.38
C LYS A 134 8.13 0.76 -14.92
N VAL A 135 8.02 -0.32 -14.16
CA VAL A 135 7.33 -1.55 -14.54
C VAL A 135 6.27 -1.91 -13.50
N TYR A 136 5.17 -2.51 -13.96
CA TYR A 136 4.21 -3.19 -13.10
C TYR A 136 4.85 -4.47 -12.56
N LYS A 137 5.00 -4.58 -11.24
CA LYS A 137 5.68 -5.72 -10.61
C LYS A 137 4.90 -6.24 -9.41
N THR A 138 4.67 -7.55 -9.38
CA THR A 138 4.00 -8.21 -8.25
C THR A 138 5.04 -8.81 -7.29
N HIS A 139 4.98 -8.38 -6.04
CA HIS A 139 5.82 -8.88 -4.95
C HIS A 139 5.05 -9.92 -4.13
N TYR A 140 5.56 -11.15 -4.14
CA TYR A 140 5.07 -12.25 -3.34
C TYR A 140 5.87 -12.34 -2.05
N ILE A 141 5.17 -12.52 -0.92
CA ILE A 141 5.80 -12.63 0.40
C ILE A 141 5.98 -14.12 0.69
N ALA A 142 7.22 -14.54 0.94
CA ALA A 142 7.52 -15.95 1.22
C ALA A 142 7.09 -16.36 2.65
N GLY A 143 6.41 -17.49 2.75
CA GLY A 143 6.13 -18.22 3.99
C GLY A 143 7.39 -18.90 4.54
N GLU A 144 7.25 -19.55 5.70
CA GLU A 144 8.35 -20.31 6.33
C GLU A 144 8.73 -21.56 5.55
N ASP A 145 7.78 -22.12 4.81
CA ASP A 145 7.94 -23.26 3.91
C ASP A 145 8.58 -22.86 2.56
N GLY A 146 8.90 -21.58 2.36
CA GLY A 146 9.44 -21.03 1.12
C GLY A 146 8.38 -20.78 0.03
N PHE A 147 7.13 -21.17 0.24
CA PHE A 147 6.04 -20.91 -0.69
C PHE A 147 5.44 -19.52 -0.46
N PRO A 148 4.93 -18.84 -1.51
CA PRO A 148 4.23 -17.57 -1.36
C PRO A 148 3.01 -17.66 -0.42
N LEU A 149 2.91 -16.71 0.51
CA LEU A 149 1.69 -16.46 1.26
C LEU A 149 0.56 -16.05 0.29
N PRO A 150 -0.72 -16.28 0.64
CA PRO A 150 -1.83 -16.13 -0.29
C PRO A 150 -2.29 -14.65 -0.41
N PHE A 151 -1.34 -13.72 -0.41
CA PHE A 151 -1.54 -12.30 -0.71
C PHE A 151 -0.27 -11.75 -1.37
N ALA A 152 -0.46 -10.78 -2.27
CA ALA A 152 0.62 -10.22 -3.06
C ALA A 152 0.47 -8.70 -3.18
N LEU A 153 1.60 -8.00 -3.21
CA LEU A 153 1.65 -6.54 -3.32
C LEU A 153 2.11 -6.15 -4.72
N SER A 154 1.26 -5.48 -5.49
CA SER A 154 1.59 -5.00 -6.83
C SER A 154 2.11 -3.56 -6.74
N ASP A 155 3.38 -3.37 -7.08
CA ASP A 155 4.05 -2.06 -7.18
C ASP A 155 3.91 -1.50 -8.60
N ILE A 156 3.77 -0.18 -8.68
CA ILE A 156 3.60 0.54 -9.95
C ILE A 156 4.46 1.81 -10.00
N MET A 157 4.59 2.38 -11.20
CA MET A 157 5.20 3.69 -11.39
C MET A 157 4.47 4.76 -10.55
N GLY A 158 5.23 5.67 -9.95
CA GLY A 158 4.67 6.72 -9.13
C GLY A 158 3.88 7.75 -9.94
N LEU A 159 2.94 8.39 -9.25
CA LEU A 159 2.21 9.54 -9.80
C LEU A 159 3.09 10.79 -9.73
N GLU A 160 2.99 11.63 -10.75
CA GLU A 160 3.56 12.97 -10.76
C GLU A 160 2.53 13.96 -11.33
N ALA A 161 2.72 15.25 -11.07
CA ALA A 161 1.80 16.30 -11.50
C ALA A 161 1.79 16.54 -13.01
N ASN A 162 2.94 16.35 -13.65
CA ASN A 162 3.14 16.61 -15.07
C ASN A 162 2.75 15.39 -15.92
N GLN A 163 3.10 15.41 -17.21
CA GLN A 163 3.08 14.23 -18.10
C GLN A 163 4.22 13.24 -17.79
N SER A 164 4.76 13.29 -16.56
CA SER A 164 5.67 12.30 -16.00
C SER A 164 4.89 11.41 -15.02
N GLY A 165 5.38 10.19 -14.79
CA GLY A 165 4.71 9.23 -13.91
C GLY A 165 3.59 8.41 -14.59
N ALA A 166 2.95 7.55 -13.79
CA ALA A 166 1.86 6.70 -14.26
C ALA A 166 0.62 7.52 -14.64
N HIS A 167 -0.04 7.13 -15.73
CA HIS A 167 -1.35 7.67 -16.09
C HIS A 167 -2.43 7.03 -15.22
N GLU A 168 -3.41 7.82 -14.75
CA GLU A 168 -4.54 7.30 -13.95
C GLU A 168 -5.30 6.17 -14.65
N LYS A 169 -5.37 6.19 -15.99
CA LYS A 169 -6.03 5.15 -16.78
C LYS A 169 -5.30 3.80 -16.68
N ASP A 170 -3.98 3.80 -16.64
CA ASP A 170 -3.20 2.56 -16.48
C ASP A 170 -3.45 1.95 -15.09
N ILE A 171 -3.61 2.81 -14.08
CA ILE A 171 -3.92 2.36 -12.72
C ILE A 171 -5.33 1.76 -12.68
N VAL A 172 -6.31 2.37 -13.35
CA VAL A 172 -7.65 1.77 -13.49
C VAL A 172 -7.56 0.42 -14.22
N LYS A 173 -6.74 0.32 -15.27
CA LYS A 173 -6.47 -0.97 -15.94
C LYS A 173 -5.83 -1.99 -15.01
N ALA A 174 -4.93 -1.57 -14.13
CA ALA A 174 -4.34 -2.42 -13.09
C ALA A 174 -5.38 -2.90 -12.08
N LEU A 175 -6.33 -2.05 -11.66
CA LEU A 175 -7.42 -2.43 -10.75
C LEU A 175 -8.25 -3.59 -11.32
N HIS A 176 -8.55 -3.52 -12.62
CA HIS A 176 -9.26 -4.57 -13.36
C HIS A 176 -8.43 -5.82 -13.68
N GLY A 177 -7.11 -5.80 -13.46
CA GLY A 177 -6.22 -6.91 -13.81
C GLY A 177 -5.78 -6.93 -15.28
N PHE A 178 -5.95 -5.84 -16.03
CA PHE A 178 -5.57 -5.77 -17.45
C PHE A 178 -4.05 -5.60 -17.69
N LEU A 179 -3.23 -5.40 -16.65
CA LEU A 179 -1.77 -5.26 -16.80
C LEU A 179 -1.07 -6.57 -16.50
N ASP A 180 -0.19 -7.00 -17.41
CA ASP A 180 0.69 -8.14 -17.18
C ASP A 180 1.94 -7.77 -16.37
N GLU A 181 2.49 -8.79 -15.70
CA GLU A 181 3.77 -8.68 -15.00
C GLU A 181 4.86 -8.17 -15.96
N GLY A 182 5.57 -7.12 -15.55
CA GLY A 182 6.62 -6.49 -16.35
C GLY A 182 6.12 -5.44 -17.35
N TYR A 183 4.82 -5.12 -17.39
CA TYR A 183 4.30 -4.02 -18.20
C TYR A 183 5.07 -2.72 -17.92
N LYS A 184 5.57 -2.06 -18.97
CA LYS A 184 6.35 -0.81 -18.88
C LYS A 184 5.42 0.38 -19.02
N PHE A 185 5.36 1.22 -18.00
CA PHE A 185 4.53 2.42 -18.01
C PHE A 185 5.04 3.44 -19.03
N ASN A 186 4.11 4.00 -19.80
CA ASN A 186 4.37 5.09 -20.73
C ASN A 186 3.71 6.38 -20.20
N PRO A 187 4.49 7.39 -19.79
CA PRO A 187 3.94 8.65 -19.28
C PRO A 187 3.16 9.45 -20.32
N ALA A 188 3.43 9.25 -21.62
CA ALA A 188 2.81 10.01 -22.69
C ALA A 188 1.41 9.50 -23.06
N PHE A 189 1.20 8.18 -23.04
CA PHE A 189 -0.05 7.56 -23.47
C PHE A 189 -0.41 6.38 -22.56
N PRO A 190 -1.70 6.25 -22.19
CA PRO A 190 -2.15 5.11 -21.42
C PRO A 190 -2.14 3.82 -22.26
N VAL A 191 -2.08 2.68 -21.60
CA VAL A 191 -2.12 1.36 -22.23
C VAL A 191 -3.41 1.16 -23.04
N SER A 192 -3.25 0.58 -24.21
CA SER A 192 -4.31 0.18 -25.12
C SER A 192 -4.36 -1.35 -25.30
N PRO A 193 -5.48 -1.92 -25.78
CA PRO A 193 -5.61 -3.37 -25.96
C PRO A 193 -4.59 -4.03 -26.90
N ASN A 194 -3.94 -3.24 -27.77
CA ASN A 194 -2.96 -3.73 -28.73
C ASN A 194 -1.52 -3.61 -28.21
N ASP A 195 -1.32 -3.00 -27.03
CA ASP A 195 0.01 -2.78 -26.49
C ASP A 195 0.58 -4.04 -25.83
N PRO A 196 1.90 -4.28 -25.96
CA PRO A 196 2.57 -5.33 -25.22
C PRO A 196 2.38 -5.17 -23.71
N GLY A 197 1.94 -6.23 -23.04
CA GLY A 197 1.66 -6.25 -21.60
C GLY A 197 0.23 -5.85 -21.22
N TYR A 198 -0.66 -5.65 -22.21
CA TYR A 198 -2.11 -5.60 -21.99
C TYR A 198 -2.69 -7.02 -22.03
N ARG A 199 -3.39 -7.41 -20.95
CA ARG A 199 -4.14 -8.66 -20.87
C ARG A 199 -5.53 -8.47 -21.45
N SER A 200 -5.93 -9.27 -22.43
CA SER A 200 -7.24 -9.06 -23.09
C SER A 200 -8.45 -9.50 -22.26
N ASN A 201 -8.31 -10.53 -21.41
CA ASN A 201 -9.42 -11.11 -20.65
C ASN A 201 -8.99 -11.48 -19.22
N PRO A 202 -8.94 -10.52 -18.29
CA PRO A 202 -8.51 -10.77 -16.92
C PRO A 202 -9.51 -11.63 -16.17
N GLY A 203 -9.01 -12.65 -15.47
CA GLY A 203 -9.80 -13.47 -14.55
C GLY A 203 -9.90 -12.83 -13.17
N LEU A 204 -10.71 -13.45 -12.29
CA LEU A 204 -10.83 -13.01 -10.89
C LEU A 204 -9.47 -13.00 -10.15
N HIS A 205 -8.56 -13.91 -10.50
CA HIS A 205 -7.22 -14.01 -9.90
C HIS A 205 -6.25 -12.90 -10.36
N ASP A 206 -6.61 -12.13 -11.38
CA ASP A 206 -5.80 -11.01 -11.89
C ASP A 206 -6.25 -9.67 -11.31
N GLN A 207 -7.47 -9.62 -10.77
CA GLN A 207 -8.07 -8.40 -10.25
C GLN A 207 -7.43 -7.95 -8.94
N THR A 208 -7.46 -6.64 -8.72
CA THR A 208 -7.07 -6.04 -7.45
C THR A 208 -8.22 -6.15 -6.45
N PHE A 209 -7.91 -6.59 -5.23
CA PHE A 209 -8.89 -6.73 -4.15
C PHE A 209 -8.84 -5.61 -3.11
N CYS A 210 -7.76 -4.82 -3.09
CA CYS A 210 -7.66 -3.62 -2.28
C CYS A 210 -6.73 -2.61 -2.93
N LEU A 211 -7.15 -1.35 -2.97
CA LEU A 211 -6.31 -0.22 -3.37
C LEU A 211 -5.66 0.41 -2.13
N VAL A 212 -4.34 0.49 -2.11
CA VAL A 212 -3.58 1.15 -1.03
C VAL A 212 -2.92 2.41 -1.58
N ASN A 213 -3.34 3.56 -1.09
CA ASN A 213 -2.73 4.86 -1.40
C ASN A 213 -1.61 5.16 -0.40
N VAL A 214 -0.38 5.32 -0.88
CA VAL A 214 0.79 5.63 -0.06
C VAL A 214 1.04 7.13 -0.09
N VAL A 215 1.09 7.75 1.09
CA VAL A 215 1.27 9.19 1.24
C VAL A 215 2.29 9.48 2.32
N ALA A 216 3.27 10.34 2.04
CA ALA A 216 4.30 10.69 3.00
C ALA A 216 3.85 11.81 3.96
N ALA A 217 3.85 11.55 5.28
CA ALA A 217 3.31 12.43 6.31
C ALA A 217 3.98 13.83 6.36
N ASP A 218 5.28 13.87 6.09
CA ASP A 218 6.07 15.10 5.96
C ASP A 218 5.61 15.94 4.76
N LYS A 219 5.17 15.29 3.68
CA LYS A 219 4.81 15.93 2.40
C LYS A 219 3.32 16.13 2.13
N ILE A 220 2.40 15.59 2.94
CA ILE A 220 0.94 15.73 2.72
C ILE A 220 0.51 17.18 2.45
N SER A 221 1.13 18.15 3.12
CA SER A 221 0.78 19.56 2.98
C SER A 221 1.31 20.23 1.72
N LEU A 222 2.25 19.57 1.02
CA LEU A 222 2.93 20.05 -0.17
C LEU A 222 2.54 19.24 -1.43
N MET A 223 1.58 18.31 -1.30
CA MET A 223 1.12 17.50 -2.42
C MET A 223 0.55 18.40 -3.52
N ASN A 224 0.95 18.11 -4.75
CA ASN A 224 0.47 18.86 -5.90
C ASN A 224 -1.03 18.55 -6.16
N ASN A 225 -1.82 19.58 -6.44
CA ASN A 225 -3.25 19.45 -6.73
C ASN A 225 -3.55 18.47 -7.88
N HIS A 226 -2.71 18.40 -8.91
CA HIS A 226 -2.90 17.47 -10.03
C HIS A 226 -2.69 16.01 -9.59
N VAL A 227 -1.76 15.75 -8.67
CA VAL A 227 -1.58 14.41 -8.08
C VAL A 227 -2.78 14.05 -7.20
N ILE A 228 -3.29 15.01 -6.42
CA ILE A 228 -4.51 14.82 -5.61
C ILE A 228 -5.72 14.51 -6.50
N GLU A 229 -5.87 15.20 -7.63
CA GLU A 229 -6.93 14.93 -8.61
C GLU A 229 -6.79 13.54 -9.24
N LYS A 230 -5.57 13.13 -9.64
CA LYS A 230 -5.31 11.76 -10.12
C LYS A 230 -5.71 10.73 -9.07
N LEU A 231 -5.32 10.92 -7.80
CA LEU A 231 -5.69 10.03 -6.70
C LEU A 231 -7.21 9.97 -6.49
N LYS A 232 -7.93 11.10 -6.58
CA LYS A 232 -9.39 11.14 -6.49
C LYS A 232 -10.09 10.39 -7.61
N LYS A 233 -9.62 10.53 -8.86
CA LYS A 233 -10.14 9.76 -10.01
C LYS A 233 -9.92 8.27 -9.85
N ILE A 234 -8.73 7.86 -9.42
CA ILE A 234 -8.40 6.43 -9.18
C ILE A 234 -9.27 5.88 -8.05
N ARG A 235 -9.46 6.66 -6.99
CA ARG A 235 -10.35 6.34 -5.86
C ARG A 235 -11.79 6.15 -6.31
N GLU A 236 -12.33 7.06 -7.11
CA GLU A 236 -13.68 6.95 -7.67
C GLU A 236 -13.83 5.69 -8.52
N ALA A 237 -12.88 5.41 -9.42
CA ALA A 237 -12.88 4.17 -10.19
C ALA A 237 -12.81 2.92 -9.30
N ALA A 238 -12.01 2.93 -8.23
CA ALA A 238 -11.98 1.81 -7.27
C ALA A 238 -13.33 1.64 -6.55
N THR A 239 -14.00 2.73 -6.20
CA THR A 239 -15.35 2.70 -5.58
C THR A 239 -16.37 2.08 -6.53
N ASP A 240 -16.36 2.46 -7.80
CA ASP A 240 -17.27 1.90 -8.82
C ASP A 240 -17.08 0.38 -9.01
N LEU A 241 -15.85 -0.10 -8.77
CA LEU A 241 -15.50 -1.52 -8.80
C LEU A 241 -15.75 -2.24 -7.47
N ASN A 242 -16.29 -1.55 -6.45
CA ASN A 242 -16.42 -2.05 -5.07
C ASN A 242 -15.08 -2.54 -4.48
N ILE A 243 -13.97 -1.94 -4.92
CA ILE A 243 -12.65 -2.23 -4.38
C ILE A 243 -12.43 -1.34 -3.15
N PRO A 244 -12.21 -1.92 -1.97
CA PRO A 244 -11.95 -1.16 -0.77
C PRO A 244 -10.62 -0.41 -0.88
N GLN A 245 -10.57 0.73 -0.19
CA GLN A 245 -9.47 1.69 -0.28
C GLN A 245 -8.91 1.97 1.11
N VAL A 246 -7.58 1.94 1.19
CA VAL A 246 -6.80 2.16 2.40
C VAL A 246 -5.70 3.17 2.10
N VAL A 247 -5.27 3.92 3.11
CA VAL A 247 -4.08 4.79 3.03
C VAL A 247 -3.00 4.27 3.94
N ILE A 248 -1.78 4.18 3.42
CA ILE A 248 -0.56 4.00 4.20
C ILE A 248 0.16 5.35 4.29
N MET A 249 0.26 5.88 5.50
CA MET A 249 0.91 7.16 5.77
C MET A 249 2.35 6.93 6.21
N THR A 250 3.31 7.11 5.30
CA THR A 250 4.75 6.86 5.53
C THR A 250 5.43 8.07 6.17
N ARG A 251 6.69 7.91 6.60
CA ARG A 251 7.54 8.96 7.18
C ARG A 251 6.91 9.74 8.37
N PRO A 252 6.18 9.10 9.29
CA PRO A 252 5.60 9.77 10.45
C PRO A 252 6.67 10.34 11.40
N ASP A 253 7.83 9.71 11.44
CA ASP A 253 9.03 10.12 12.18
C ASP A 253 9.61 11.44 11.65
N LEU A 254 9.63 11.67 10.34
CA LEU A 254 10.03 12.96 9.77
C LEU A 254 8.97 14.05 10.01
N ALA A 255 7.69 13.66 10.07
CA ALA A 255 6.61 14.59 10.36
C ALA A 255 6.57 15.02 11.83
N CYS A 256 7.03 14.19 12.78
CA CYS A 256 6.91 14.43 14.22
C CYS A 256 8.11 13.93 15.02
N LEU A 257 8.84 14.85 15.67
CA LEU A 257 9.99 14.53 16.53
C LEU A 257 9.66 13.54 17.65
N LEU A 258 8.48 13.64 18.27
CA LEU A 258 8.06 12.70 19.31
C LEU A 258 7.99 11.25 18.79
N VAL A 259 7.62 11.07 17.52
CA VAL A 259 7.56 9.74 16.88
C VAL A 259 8.94 9.28 16.44
N LYS A 260 9.81 10.23 16.03
CA LYS A 260 11.22 9.94 15.75
C LYS A 260 11.96 9.42 16.99
N GLU A 261 11.71 10.03 18.15
CA GLU A 261 12.29 9.62 19.43
C GLU A 261 11.66 8.34 19.98
N ASN A 262 10.34 8.18 19.83
CA ASN A 262 9.62 7.01 20.31
C ASN A 262 8.45 6.67 19.37
N LEU A 263 8.61 5.60 18.59
CA LEU A 263 7.61 5.15 17.62
C LEU A 263 6.26 4.82 18.27
N GLN A 264 6.24 4.44 19.55
CA GLN A 264 5.00 4.15 20.28
C GLN A 264 4.10 5.39 20.46
N LYS A 265 4.64 6.59 20.23
CA LYS A 265 3.88 7.85 20.25
C LYS A 265 3.08 8.10 18.97
N ILE A 266 3.17 7.25 17.94
CA ILE A 266 2.51 7.45 16.64
C ILE A 266 0.99 7.67 16.74
N TYR A 267 0.31 6.94 17.64
CA TYR A 267 -1.14 7.05 17.85
C TYR A 267 -1.54 8.01 18.97
N THR A 268 -0.58 8.57 19.72
CA THR A 268 -0.83 9.55 20.79
C THR A 268 -0.40 10.97 20.40
N SER A 269 0.40 11.11 19.34
CA SER A 269 0.85 12.40 18.81
C SER A 269 -0.29 13.16 18.13
N LYS A 270 -0.60 14.35 18.66
CA LYS A 270 -1.56 15.30 18.04
C LYS A 270 -1.13 15.67 16.62
N LYS A 271 0.17 15.93 16.41
CA LYS A 271 0.72 16.29 15.10
C LYS A 271 0.47 15.21 14.06
N ILE A 272 0.65 13.93 14.41
CA ILE A 272 0.33 12.82 13.50
C ILE A 272 -1.18 12.68 13.28
N LYS A 273 -2.00 12.89 14.31
CA LYS A 273 -3.46 12.89 14.17
C LYS A 273 -3.96 13.96 13.20
N GLU A 274 -3.38 15.16 13.23
CA GLU A 274 -3.76 16.28 12.36
C GLU A 274 -3.37 16.08 10.88
N LYS A 275 -2.29 15.33 10.60
CA LYS A 275 -1.70 15.20 9.25
C LYS A 275 -2.58 14.69 8.11
#